data_AF-A0A6G6K862-F1
#
_entry.id   AF-A0A6G6K862-F1
#
_cell.length_a   1.000
_cell.length_b   1.000
_cell.length_c   1.000
_cell.angle_alpha   90.00
_cell.angle_beta   90.00
_cell.angle_gamma   90.00
#
_symmetry.space_group_name_H-M   'P 1'
#
loop_
_entity.id
_entity.type
_entity.pdbx_description
1 polymer ?
#
loop_
_entity_poly.entity_id
_entity_poly.type
_entity_poly.pdbx_seq_one_letter_code
_entity_poly.pdbx_strand_id
1 'polypeptide(L)'
;MDPTPENIRAFHHARWKVRYTSYLLALHEGLDNKGSLLWLQQRGHYLNRYSLAKESLAAFPESWHDLFKLPEDECSLPHQDDFSPCSGSSSATGATTSSGMMSNQGLP
;
A
#
# COMPACT_ATOMS: atom_id res chain seq x y z
N MET A 1 -3.95 23.45 12.21
CA MET A 1 -4.89 22.62 11.44
C MET A 1 -6.20 22.60 12.19
N ASP A 2 -7.30 22.95 11.54
CA ASP A 2 -8.60 23.02 12.18
C ASP A 2 -9.28 21.64 12.22
N PRO A 3 -10.01 21.29 13.30
CA PRO A 3 -10.68 19.99 13.45
C PRO A 3 -11.97 19.93 12.63
N THR A 4 -11.85 20.02 11.30
CA THR A 4 -12.95 19.78 10.38
C THR A 4 -13.27 18.27 10.32
N PRO A 5 -14.50 17.87 9.97
CA PRO A 5 -14.83 16.45 9.79
C PRO A 5 -13.89 15.73 8.81
N GLU A 6 -13.48 16.41 7.74
CA GLU A 6 -12.50 15.92 6.77
C GLU A 6 -11.15 15.60 7.43
N ASN A 7 -10.62 16.55 8.21
CA ASN A 7 -9.33 16.43 8.85
C ASN A 7 -9.34 15.38 9.96
N ILE A 8 -10.46 15.28 10.71
CA ILE A 8 -10.65 14.25 11.74
C ILE A 8 -10.65 12.85 11.10
N ARG A 9 -11.39 12.66 9.99
CA ARG A 9 -11.36 11.39 9.23
C ARG A 9 -9.96 11.06 8.73
N ALA A 10 -9.25 12.05 8.18
CA ALA A 10 -7.87 11.89 7.72
C ALA A 10 -6.92 11.51 8.88
N PHE A 11 -7.09 12.11 10.05
CA PHE A 11 -6.33 11.77 11.25
C PHE A 11 -6.58 10.33 11.72
N HIS A 12 -7.85 9.91 11.83
CA HIS A 12 -8.19 8.54 12.17
C HIS A 12 -7.62 7.54 11.17
N HIS A 13 -7.71 7.85 9.87
CA HIS A 13 -7.13 7.02 8.83
C HIS A 13 -5.60 6.94 8.94
N ALA A 14 -4.90 8.05 9.23
CA ALA A 14 -3.46 8.05 9.47
C ALA A 14 -3.08 7.19 10.69
N ARG A 15 -3.81 7.31 11.80
CA ARG A 15 -3.64 6.44 12.99
C ARG A 15 -3.84 4.97 12.65
N TRP A 16 -4.90 4.67 11.91
CA TRP A 16 -5.19 3.30 11.47
C TRP A 16 -4.05 2.75 10.61
N LYS A 17 -3.52 3.52 9.65
CA LYS A 17 -2.40 3.09 8.81
C LYS A 17 -1.17 2.72 9.63
N VAL A 18 -0.84 3.52 10.65
CA VAL A 18 0.30 3.22 11.55
C VAL A 18 0.08 1.90 12.27
N ARG A 19 -1.11 1.68 12.85
CA ARG A 19 -1.45 0.41 13.54
C ARG A 19 -1.41 -0.79 12.59
N TYR A 20 -2.02 -0.64 11.41
CA TYR A 20 -2.08 -1.69 10.41
C TYR A 20 -0.69 -2.08 9.89
N THR A 21 0.14 -1.10 9.55
CA THR A 21 1.50 -1.35 9.07
C THR A 21 2.43 -1.90 10.16
N SER A 22 2.26 -1.51 11.43
CA SER A 22 2.96 -2.18 12.54
C SER A 22 2.52 -3.62 12.72
N TYR A 23 1.23 -3.91 12.51
CA TYR A 23 0.71 -5.27 12.59
C TYR A 23 1.26 -6.15 11.45
N LEU A 24 1.33 -5.62 10.22
CA LEU A 24 1.96 -6.33 9.10
C LEU A 24 3.43 -6.67 9.38
N LEU A 25 4.18 -5.74 9.99
CA LEU A 25 5.55 -6.02 10.42
C LEU A 25 5.60 -7.15 11.45
N ALA A 26 4.73 -7.11 12.47
CA ALA A 26 4.69 -8.15 13.49
C ALA A 26 4.36 -9.53 12.90
N LEU A 27 3.40 -9.61 11.96
CA LEU A 27 3.10 -10.84 11.24
C LEU A 27 4.28 -11.34 10.41
N HIS A 28 4.93 -10.45 9.66
CA HIS A 28 6.08 -10.80 8.82
C HIS A 28 7.26 -11.31 9.64
N GLU A 29 7.48 -10.75 10.82
CA GLU A 29 8.54 -11.15 11.75
C GLU A 29 8.32 -12.55 12.36
N GLY A 30 7.08 -13.04 12.34
CA GLY A 30 6.67 -14.36 12.81
C GLY A 30 6.67 -15.46 11.74
N LEU A 31 7.10 -15.17 10.51
CA LEU A 31 7.20 -16.19 9.45
C LEU A 31 8.46 -17.06 9.59
N ASP A 32 8.32 -18.35 9.26
CA ASP A 32 9.40 -19.35 9.40
C ASP A 32 10.56 -19.18 8.42
N ASN A 33 10.37 -18.41 7.35
CA ASN A 33 11.38 -18.16 6.30
C ASN A 33 12.26 -16.92 6.58
N LYS A 34 12.37 -16.56 7.86
CA LYS A 34 13.14 -15.41 8.34
C LYS A 34 14.59 -15.49 7.90
N GLY A 35 15.08 -14.41 7.27
CA GLY A 35 16.45 -14.33 6.75
C GLY A 35 16.62 -14.75 5.29
N SER A 36 15.59 -15.28 4.63
CA SER A 36 15.63 -15.44 3.17
C SER A 36 15.68 -14.08 2.45
N LEU A 37 16.25 -14.04 1.24
CA LEU A 37 16.37 -12.81 0.45
C LEU A 37 14.99 -12.17 0.17
N LEU A 38 13.99 -13.00 -0.17
CA LEU A 38 12.61 -12.58 -0.36
C LEU A 38 12.02 -11.98 0.92
N TRP A 39 12.27 -12.62 2.06
CA TRP A 39 11.81 -12.12 3.37
C TRP A 39 12.42 -10.76 3.70
N LEU A 40 13.73 -10.57 3.45
CA LEU A 40 14.42 -9.29 3.67
C LEU A 40 13.87 -8.18 2.77
N GLN A 41 13.61 -8.47 1.50
CA GLN A 41 13.03 -7.51 0.57
C GLN A 41 11.62 -7.10 1.02
N GLN A 42 10.75 -8.06 1.35
CA GLN A 42 9.39 -7.80 1.85
C GLN A 42 9.42 -7.00 3.16
N ARG A 43 10.33 -7.33 4.08
CA ARG A 43 10.54 -6.56 5.31
C ARG A 43 10.88 -5.11 5.01
N GLY A 44 11.77 -4.85 4.04
CA GLY A 44 12.10 -3.50 3.60
C GLY A 44 10.86 -2.73 3.12
N HIS A 45 9.97 -3.38 2.35
CA HIS A 45 8.72 -2.77 1.92
C HIS A 45 7.79 -2.45 3.10
N TYR A 46 7.65 -3.33 4.09
CA TYR A 46 6.82 -3.08 5.26
C TYR A 46 7.38 -1.96 6.14
N LEU A 47 8.70 -1.91 6.34
CA LEU A 47 9.36 -0.82 7.06
C LEU A 47 9.15 0.53 6.37
N ASN A 48 9.27 0.58 5.04
CA ASN A 48 9.01 1.80 4.28
C ASN A 48 7.55 2.26 4.43
N ARG A 49 6.58 1.34 4.29
CA ARG A 49 5.16 1.66 4.50
C ARG A 49 4.87 2.17 5.91
N TYR A 50 5.51 1.57 6.92
CA TYR A 50 5.38 2.02 8.31
C TYR A 50 5.98 3.41 8.53
N SER A 51 7.14 3.72 7.94
CA SER A 51 7.73 5.06 7.98
C SER A 51 6.79 6.11 7.39
N LEU A 52 6.30 5.87 6.17
CA LEU A 52 5.37 6.77 5.49
C LEU A 52 4.07 6.96 6.28
N ALA A 53 3.56 5.90 6.91
CA ALA A 53 2.40 5.99 7.78
C ALA A 53 2.67 6.89 9.01
N LYS A 54 3.84 6.75 9.64
CA LYS A 54 4.23 7.62 10.76
C LYS A 54 4.38 9.07 10.34
N GLU A 55 4.99 9.34 9.19
CA GLU A 55 5.11 10.69 8.63
C GLU A 55 3.73 11.30 8.36
N SER A 56 2.80 10.50 7.80
CA SER A 56 1.43 10.96 7.56
C SER A 56 0.68 11.31 8.86
N LEU A 57 0.95 10.60 9.95
CA LEU A 57 0.37 10.89 11.26
C LEU A 57 1.03 12.11 11.91
N ALA A 58 2.34 12.29 11.72
CA ALA A 58 3.10 13.43 12.25
C ALA A 58 2.70 14.77 11.63
N ALA A 59 1.97 14.77 10.51
CA ALA A 59 1.40 15.97 9.92
C ALA A 59 0.24 16.58 10.75
N PHE A 60 -0.31 15.83 11.70
CA PHE A 60 -1.41 16.27 12.57
C PHE A 60 -0.89 16.79 13.92
N PRO A 61 -1.61 17.71 14.58
CA PRO A 61 -1.22 18.21 15.89
C PRO A 61 -1.20 17.09 16.94
N GLU A 62 -0.18 17.09 17.79
CA GLU A 62 -0.02 16.07 18.85
C GLU A 62 -1.23 16.05 19.82
N SER A 63 -1.83 17.21 20.08
CA SER A 63 -3.03 17.33 20.93
C SER A 63 -4.24 16.53 20.41
N TRP A 64 -4.29 16.20 19.12
CA TRP A 64 -5.38 15.41 18.55
C TRP A 64 -5.36 13.95 19.01
N HIS A 65 -4.20 13.44 19.44
CA HIS A 65 -4.08 12.08 19.97
C HIS A 65 -4.94 11.86 21.21
N ASP A 66 -5.05 12.90 22.05
CA ASP A 66 -5.84 12.88 23.28
C ASP A 66 -7.30 13.24 23.05
N LEU A 67 -7.57 14.15 22.11
CA LEU A 67 -8.93 14.65 21.81
C LEU A 67 -9.76 13.65 21.02
N PHE A 68 -9.15 12.94 20.07
CA PHE A 68 -9.84 12.02 19.16
C PHE A 68 -9.33 10.59 19.34
N LYS A 69 -9.47 10.07 20.56
CA LYS A 69 -9.20 8.65 20.85
C LYS A 69 -10.18 7.79 20.05
N LEU A 70 -9.65 6.82 19.32
CA LEU A 70 -10.48 5.82 18.65
C LEU A 70 -11.26 5.05 19.72
N PRO A 71 -12.60 4.96 19.63
CA PRO A 71 -13.34 3.98 20.41
C PRO A 71 -12.80 2.59 20.06
N GLU A 72 -12.62 1.75 21.07
CA GLU A 72 -11.94 0.45 20.95
C GLU A 72 -12.66 -0.51 19.96
N ASP A 73 -13.93 -0.20 19.65
CA ASP A 73 -14.83 -1.00 18.83
C ASP A 73 -14.81 -0.68 17.31
N GLU A 74 -14.23 0.45 16.88
CA GLU A 74 -14.17 0.82 15.43
C GLU A 74 -12.95 0.26 14.71
N CYS A 75 -12.46 -0.89 15.14
CA CYS A 75 -11.55 -1.71 14.34
C CYS A 75 -12.29 -2.53 13.27
N SER A 76 -13.53 -2.14 12.93
CA SER A 76 -14.23 -2.61 11.74
C SER A 76 -13.61 -1.91 10.53
N LEU A 77 -12.95 -2.71 9.70
CA LEU A 77 -12.33 -2.32 8.43
C LEU A 77 -13.20 -1.30 7.67
N PRO A 78 -12.62 -0.28 7.01
CA PRO A 78 -13.41 0.60 6.16
C PRO A 78 -14.15 -0.26 5.12
N HIS A 79 -15.48 -0.10 5.08
CA HIS A 79 -16.33 -0.60 3.99
C HIS A 79 -15.69 -0.17 2.66
N GLN A 80 -15.34 -1.14 1.83
CA GLN A 80 -14.59 -0.97 0.58
C GLN A 80 -15.46 -0.38 -0.55
N ASP A 81 -16.23 0.68 -0.31
CA ASP A 81 -17.19 1.14 -1.33
C ASP A 81 -16.78 2.42 -2.09
N ASP A 82 -15.56 2.95 -1.90
CA ASP A 82 -15.14 4.16 -2.63
C ASP A 82 -13.68 4.16 -3.13
N PHE A 83 -13.12 2.97 -3.38
CA PHE A 83 -11.99 2.86 -4.32
C PHE A 83 -12.53 2.43 -5.68
N SER A 84 -13.18 3.36 -6.36
CA SER A 84 -13.36 3.25 -7.80
C SER A 84 -11.96 3.28 -8.44
N PRO A 85 -11.47 2.19 -9.05
CA PRO A 85 -10.22 2.26 -9.79
C PRO A 85 -10.48 3.19 -10.96
N CYS A 86 -9.78 4.33 -11.01
CA CYS A 86 -9.64 5.05 -12.27
C CYS A 86 -9.08 4.06 -13.29
N SER A 87 -9.96 3.55 -14.16
CA SER A 87 -9.63 2.88 -15.41
C SER A 87 -8.84 3.87 -16.28
N GLY A 88 -7.54 3.98 -16.00
CA GLY A 88 -6.57 4.55 -16.91
C GLY A 88 -6.36 3.55 -18.05
N SER A 89 -7.24 3.62 -19.04
CA SER A 89 -7.08 2.95 -20.34
C SER A 89 -5.70 3.27 -20.90
N SER A 90 -4.78 2.32 -20.78
CA SER A 90 -3.54 2.32 -21.57
C SER A 90 -3.91 1.86 -22.98
N SER A 91 -4.25 2.82 -23.84
CA SER A 91 -4.32 2.61 -25.29
C SER A 91 -2.90 2.44 -25.82
N ALA A 92 -2.39 1.21 -25.80
CA ALA A 92 -1.24 0.80 -26.60
C ALA A 92 -1.77 0.13 -27.87
N THR A 93 -1.90 0.90 -28.95
CA THR A 93 -2.23 0.40 -30.28
C THR A 93 -1.03 0.52 -31.21
N GLY A 94 -0.64 -0.62 -31.79
CA GLY A 94 0.14 -0.73 -33.04
C GLY A 94 1.62 -1.03 -32.83
N ALA A 95 2.23 -2.03 -33.45
CA ALA A 95 1.76 -3.04 -34.38
C ALA A 95 2.80 -4.17 -34.41
N THR A 96 2.39 -5.41 -34.16
CA THR A 96 3.21 -6.61 -34.40
C THR A 96 2.78 -7.18 -35.74
N THR A 97 3.60 -7.01 -36.77
CA THR A 97 3.42 -7.70 -38.04
C THR A 97 3.85 -9.15 -37.91
N SER A 98 2.86 -10.02 -37.96
CA SER A 98 2.99 -11.43 -38.30
C SER A 98 3.59 -11.61 -39.69
N SER A 99 4.55 -12.52 -39.83
CA SER A 99 4.57 -13.46 -40.95
C SER A 99 5.55 -14.58 -40.65
N GLY A 100 4.99 -15.77 -40.44
CA GLY A 100 5.74 -17.01 -40.32
C GLY A 100 6.06 -17.64 -41.68
N MET A 101 6.78 -18.75 -41.55
CA MET A 101 6.96 -19.84 -42.50
C MET A 101 8.14 -19.75 -43.49
N MET A 102 9.22 -20.43 -43.07
CA MET A 102 9.95 -21.48 -43.78
C MET A 102 10.41 -21.22 -45.23
N SER A 103 11.73 -21.23 -45.44
CA SER A 103 12.37 -22.19 -46.36
C SER A 103 13.88 -22.27 -46.14
N ASN A 104 14.34 -23.51 -45.99
CA ASN A 104 15.73 -23.96 -46.09
C ASN A 104 16.30 -23.74 -47.51
N GLN A 105 17.61 -24.02 -47.65
CA GLN A 105 18.46 -24.11 -48.86
C GLN A 105 19.35 -22.86 -49.04
N GLY A 106 20.67 -22.89 -49.05
CA GLY A 106 21.70 -23.94 -48.99
C GLY A 106 23.05 -23.24 -49.25
N LEU A 107 24.13 -23.74 -48.65
CA LEU A 107 25.53 -23.43 -49.00
C LEU A 107 25.84 -23.88 -50.46
N PRO A 108 26.98 -23.49 -51.08
CA PRO A 108 28.17 -22.85 -50.50
C PRO A 108 28.48 -21.42 -50.97
#